data_AF-A0A2T0B2Y4-F1
#
_entry.id   AF-A0A2T0B2Y4-F1
#
_cell.length_a   1.000
_cell.length_b   1.000
_cell.length_c   1.000
_cell.angle_alpha   90.00
_cell.angle_beta   90.00
_cell.angle_gamma   90.00
#
_symmetry.space_group_name_H-M   'P 1'
#
loop_
_entity.id
_entity.type
_entity.pdbx_description
1 polymer ?
#
loop_
_entity_poly.entity_id
_entity_poly.type
_entity_poly.pdbx_seq_one_letter_code
_entity_poly.pdbx_strand_id
1 'polypeptide(L)'
;MGKKNASALLGAAFLMATSSIGPGFLTQTATFTEKYKGDFAFVILISIILTIGAQVNVWRVIGVSGMRAQDISNKLLPGLGYFVAFIVALGGLAFNIGNVGGAAMGLNVIFGLNLKAGAVISAALCIAIFLSKEMGKAMDKLTVVLGAIMILLVAYVAIITKPPVGLALQRSIMPEKIDFFPIITLVGGTVGGYITFSGGHRLIDAGITGKENVKEITKSSTLGIAVSSIMRILLFLAVLGVVCAGNKLDPANPPASAFKIAAGNIGYKFFGVVIGAAAITSVVGAAYTSVSFLRTLSKSIDKNANKWIIAFILVSTIIFITIGQPVKLLILAGSLNGLILPITLAIMLVASVNKNIVGDYKHPIWLLVLGIIVVLISAYAGGKSLMGIKNLFI
;
A
#
# COMPACT_ATOMS: atom_id res chain seq x y z
N MET A 1 -13.33 16.89 20.49
CA MET A 1 -12.30 15.95 19.99
C MET A 1 -10.93 16.50 20.37
N GLY A 2 -10.11 15.78 21.15
CA GLY A 2 -8.79 16.28 21.54
C GLY A 2 -7.80 16.29 20.37
N LYS A 3 -6.83 17.22 20.37
CA LYS A 3 -5.75 17.31 19.35
C LYS A 3 -5.03 15.97 19.11
N LYS A 4 -4.90 15.13 20.15
CA LYS A 4 -4.26 13.81 20.09
C LYS A 4 -5.00 12.82 19.15
N ASN A 5 -6.33 12.89 19.09
CA ASN A 5 -7.12 11.99 18.24
C ASN A 5 -7.02 12.37 16.76
N ALA A 6 -6.96 13.68 16.45
CA ALA A 6 -6.81 14.15 15.07
C ALA A 6 -5.47 13.73 14.46
N SER A 7 -4.37 13.84 15.22
CA SER A 7 -3.04 13.42 14.77
C SER A 7 -2.98 11.92 14.48
N ALA A 8 -3.60 11.08 15.33
CA ALA A 8 -3.59 9.64 15.15
C ALA A 8 -4.47 9.20 13.95
N LEU A 9 -5.62 9.84 13.74
CA LEU A 9 -6.48 9.60 12.58
C LEU A 9 -5.78 9.96 11.27
N LEU A 10 -5.06 11.09 11.24
CA LEU A 10 -4.24 11.49 10.09
C LEU A 10 -3.07 10.54 9.89
N GLY A 11 -2.35 10.20 10.96
CA GLY A 11 -1.23 9.27 10.94
C GLY A 11 -1.63 7.90 10.38
N ALA A 12 -2.74 7.33 10.84
CA ALA A 12 -3.28 6.07 10.32
C ALA A 12 -3.66 6.15 8.83
N ALA A 13 -4.33 7.24 8.43
CA ALA A 13 -4.71 7.47 7.03
C ALA A 13 -3.49 7.56 6.11
N PHE A 14 -2.49 8.37 6.49
CA PHE A 14 -1.27 8.54 5.70
C PHE A 14 -0.38 7.30 5.74
N LEU A 15 -0.32 6.58 6.87
CA LEU A 15 0.41 5.32 6.95
C LEU A 15 -0.12 4.31 5.92
N MET A 16 -1.44 4.16 5.84
CA MET A 16 -2.07 3.32 4.83
C MET A 16 -1.81 3.84 3.42
N ALA A 17 -2.09 5.13 3.17
CA ALA A 17 -1.96 5.70 1.84
C ALA A 17 -0.54 5.59 1.29
N THR A 18 0.46 5.90 2.11
CA THR A 18 1.88 5.85 1.73
C THR A 18 2.43 4.42 1.68
N SER A 19 1.81 3.46 2.38
CA SER A 19 2.10 2.02 2.19
C SER A 19 1.53 1.50 0.88
N SER A 20 0.43 2.07 0.39
CA SER A 20 -0.09 1.78 -0.96
C SER A 20 0.77 2.45 -2.05
N ILE A 21 1.28 3.66 -1.81
CA ILE A 21 2.15 4.40 -2.74
C ILE A 21 3.60 3.89 -2.61
N GLY A 22 3.85 2.68 -3.12
CA GLY A 22 5.19 2.07 -3.17
C GLY A 22 5.80 2.04 -4.58
N PRO A 23 6.99 1.44 -4.76
CA PRO A 23 7.62 1.24 -6.08
C PRO A 23 6.72 0.54 -7.10
N GLY A 24 5.97 -0.47 -6.64
CA GLY A 24 5.01 -1.20 -7.46
C GLY A 24 3.87 -0.30 -7.95
N PHE A 25 3.37 0.60 -7.10
CA PHE A 25 2.35 1.59 -7.46
C PHE A 25 2.84 2.49 -8.60
N LEU A 26 4.05 3.04 -8.49
CA LEU A 26 4.59 3.93 -9.51
C LEU A 26 4.76 3.20 -10.85
N THR A 27 5.35 2.00 -10.80
CA THR A 27 5.63 1.17 -11.97
C THR A 27 4.36 0.71 -12.67
N GLN A 28 3.38 0.19 -11.91
CA GLN A 28 2.09 -0.25 -12.46
C GLN A 28 1.34 0.91 -13.10
N THR A 29 1.31 2.07 -12.44
CA THR A 29 0.63 3.25 -12.99
C THR A 29 1.26 3.65 -14.32
N ALA A 30 2.59 3.76 -14.38
CA ALA A 30 3.27 4.16 -15.61
C ALA A 30 3.08 3.12 -16.75
N THR A 31 3.29 1.85 -16.45
CA THR A 31 3.19 0.75 -17.42
C THR A 31 1.78 0.60 -17.97
N PHE A 32 0.76 0.64 -17.11
CA PHE A 32 -0.63 0.54 -17.55
C PHE A 32 -1.11 1.81 -18.24
N THR A 33 -0.61 2.99 -17.86
CA THR A 33 -0.92 4.22 -18.60
C THR A 33 -0.35 4.16 -20.01
N GLU A 34 0.88 3.67 -20.20
CA GLU A 34 1.45 3.48 -21.54
C GLU A 34 0.62 2.49 -22.38
N LYS A 35 0.21 1.37 -21.77
CA LYS A 35 -0.53 0.31 -22.46
C LYS A 35 -1.98 0.68 -22.80
N TYR A 36 -2.72 1.23 -21.84
CA TYR A 36 -4.17 1.48 -21.95
C TYR A 36 -4.50 2.96 -22.22
N LYS A 37 -3.52 3.86 -22.13
CA LYS A 37 -3.69 5.31 -22.36
C LYS A 37 -4.88 5.84 -21.54
N GLY A 38 -5.79 6.57 -22.18
CA GLY A 38 -6.97 7.15 -21.54
C GLY A 38 -7.86 6.10 -20.85
N ASP A 39 -7.99 4.89 -21.40
CA ASP A 39 -8.85 3.83 -20.83
C ASP A 39 -8.39 3.40 -19.43
N PHE A 40 -7.12 3.66 -19.07
CA PHE A 40 -6.64 3.41 -17.72
C PHE A 40 -7.38 4.24 -16.65
N ALA A 41 -8.00 5.36 -17.03
CA ALA A 41 -8.83 6.15 -16.11
C ALA A 41 -10.03 5.34 -15.58
N PHE A 42 -10.65 4.50 -16.40
CA PHE A 42 -11.74 3.61 -15.96
C PHE A 42 -11.23 2.59 -14.94
N VAL A 43 -10.05 2.01 -15.22
CA VAL A 43 -9.40 1.06 -14.32
C VAL A 43 -9.14 1.70 -12.95
N ILE A 44 -8.63 2.93 -12.93
CA ILE A 44 -8.41 3.69 -11.69
C ILE A 44 -9.72 3.91 -10.95
N LEU A 45 -10.78 4.36 -11.64
CA LEU A 45 -12.08 4.61 -11.02
C LEU A 45 -12.65 3.34 -10.36
N ILE A 46 -12.69 2.22 -11.08
CA ILE A 46 -13.17 0.95 -10.54
C ILE A 46 -12.29 0.48 -9.39
N SER A 47 -10.96 0.61 -9.50
CA SER A 47 -10.04 0.26 -8.43
C SER A 47 -10.29 1.08 -7.15
N ILE A 48 -10.66 2.36 -7.26
CA ILE A 48 -11.01 3.20 -6.10
C ILE A 48 -12.27 2.67 -5.41
N ILE A 49 -13.31 2.34 -6.18
CA ILE A 49 -14.57 1.78 -5.66
C ILE A 49 -14.32 0.47 -4.92
N LEU A 50 -13.56 -0.44 -5.54
CA LEU A 50 -13.19 -1.73 -4.94
C LEU A 50 -12.32 -1.54 -3.69
N THR A 51 -11.42 -0.55 -3.70
CA THR A 51 -10.59 -0.19 -2.54
C THR A 51 -11.44 0.30 -1.36
N ILE A 52 -12.48 1.11 -1.60
CA ILE A 52 -13.46 1.51 -0.58
C ILE A 52 -14.14 0.28 0.01
N GLY A 53 -14.57 -0.65 -0.85
CA GLY A 53 -15.13 -1.94 -0.45
C GLY A 53 -14.19 -2.72 0.47
N ALA A 54 -12.93 -2.94 0.11
CA ALA A 54 -12.01 -3.69 0.96
C ALA A 54 -11.69 -2.95 2.28
N GLN A 55 -11.28 -1.69 2.17
CA GLN A 55 -10.60 -1.01 3.25
C GLN A 55 -11.56 -0.58 4.36
N VAL A 56 -12.72 -0.03 3.99
CA VAL A 56 -13.71 0.44 4.97
C VAL A 56 -14.31 -0.73 5.73
N ASN A 57 -14.51 -1.88 5.07
CA ASN A 57 -14.91 -3.13 5.74
C ASN A 57 -13.91 -3.51 6.83
N VAL A 58 -12.65 -3.71 6.45
CA VAL A 58 -11.62 -4.19 7.38
C VAL A 58 -11.44 -3.22 8.55
N TRP A 59 -11.37 -1.93 8.29
CA TRP A 59 -11.12 -0.94 9.36
C TRP A 59 -12.27 -0.82 10.33
N ARG A 60 -13.52 -0.89 9.86
CA ARG A 60 -14.68 -0.89 10.75
C ARG A 60 -14.70 -2.12 11.65
N VAL A 61 -14.41 -3.31 11.11
CA VAL A 61 -14.41 -4.54 11.90
C VAL A 61 -13.30 -4.52 12.95
N ILE A 62 -12.08 -4.15 12.56
CA ILE A 62 -10.93 -3.99 13.47
C ILE A 62 -11.19 -2.92 14.52
N GLY A 63 -11.62 -1.74 14.10
CA GLY A 63 -11.85 -0.61 15.00
C GLY A 63 -13.01 -0.85 15.97
N VAL A 64 -14.14 -1.38 15.50
CA VAL A 64 -15.30 -1.69 16.36
C VAL A 64 -14.96 -2.76 17.39
N SER A 65 -14.29 -3.83 16.96
CA SER A 65 -13.94 -4.94 17.85
C SER A 65 -12.81 -4.58 18.83
N GLY A 66 -11.98 -3.59 18.48
CA GLY A 66 -10.77 -3.25 19.23
C GLY A 66 -9.69 -4.33 19.20
N MET A 67 -9.87 -5.35 18.34
CA MET A 67 -8.98 -6.49 18.21
C MET A 67 -8.17 -6.39 16.92
N ARG A 68 -6.92 -6.87 16.93
CA ARG A 68 -6.13 -6.95 15.69
C ARG A 68 -6.69 -8.06 14.80
N ALA A 69 -6.41 -7.99 13.51
CA ALA A 69 -7.00 -8.90 12.53
C ALA A 69 -6.68 -10.38 12.80
N GLN A 70 -5.48 -10.72 13.30
CA GLN A 70 -5.17 -12.08 13.72
C GLN A 70 -6.00 -12.56 14.90
N ASP A 71 -6.34 -11.68 15.84
CA ASP A 71 -7.11 -12.03 17.04
C ASP A 71 -8.58 -12.26 16.66
N ILE A 72 -9.11 -11.39 15.80
CA ILE A 72 -10.43 -11.56 15.18
C ILE A 72 -10.51 -12.90 14.45
N SER A 73 -9.49 -13.20 13.66
CA SER A 73 -9.38 -14.47 12.91
C SER A 73 -9.36 -15.67 13.86
N ASN A 74 -8.56 -15.61 14.93
CA ASN A 74 -8.48 -16.70 15.92
C ASN A 74 -9.77 -16.88 16.73
N LYS A 75 -10.53 -15.79 16.93
CA LYS A 75 -11.84 -15.83 17.61
C LYS A 75 -12.93 -16.44 16.74
N LEU A 76 -12.82 -16.32 15.40
CA LEU A 76 -13.71 -17.01 14.47
C LEU A 76 -13.40 -18.51 14.42
N LEU A 77 -12.13 -18.87 14.32
CA LEU A 77 -11.68 -20.25 14.28
C LEU A 77 -10.30 -20.37 14.95
N PRO A 78 -10.15 -21.15 16.03
CA PRO A 78 -8.86 -21.36 16.66
C PRO A 78 -7.82 -21.87 15.67
N GLY A 79 -6.63 -21.24 15.65
CA GLY A 79 -5.57 -21.54 14.68
C GLY A 79 -5.55 -20.61 13.46
N LEU A 80 -6.71 -20.05 13.06
CA LEU A 80 -6.80 -19.17 11.89
C LEU A 80 -6.01 -17.88 12.07
N GLY A 81 -5.91 -17.37 13.30
CA GLY A 81 -5.09 -16.20 13.61
C GLY A 81 -3.59 -16.42 13.35
N TYR A 82 -3.07 -17.60 13.67
CA TYR A 82 -1.67 -17.96 13.39
C TYR A 82 -1.42 -18.03 11.89
N PHE A 83 -2.35 -18.65 11.15
CA PHE A 83 -2.29 -18.72 9.69
C PHE A 83 -2.28 -17.32 9.06
N VAL A 84 -3.22 -16.45 9.45
CA VAL A 84 -3.31 -15.06 8.96
C VAL A 84 -2.04 -14.28 9.30
N ALA A 85 -1.54 -14.38 10.53
CA ALA A 85 -0.32 -13.70 10.93
C ALA A 85 0.89 -14.16 10.11
N PHE A 86 1.00 -15.46 9.85
CA PHE A 86 2.08 -16.02 9.03
C PHE A 86 2.04 -15.51 7.59
N ILE A 87 0.90 -15.63 6.90
CA ILE A 87 0.80 -15.21 5.49
C ILE A 87 1.01 -13.70 5.33
N VAL A 88 0.48 -12.88 6.26
CA VAL A 88 0.65 -11.42 6.22
C VAL A 88 2.09 -11.03 6.53
N ALA A 89 2.75 -11.66 7.51
CA ALA A 89 4.15 -11.37 7.81
C ALA A 89 5.09 -11.80 6.67
N LEU A 90 4.81 -12.94 6.03
CA LEU A 90 5.57 -13.42 4.87
C LEU A 90 5.40 -12.49 3.66
N GLY A 91 4.16 -12.12 3.32
CA GLY A 91 3.87 -11.17 2.26
C GLY A 91 4.47 -9.79 2.55
N GLY A 92 4.38 -9.33 3.81
CA GLY A 92 5.02 -8.12 4.28
C GLY A 92 6.53 -8.15 4.13
N LEU A 93 7.19 -9.28 4.39
CA LEU A 93 8.64 -9.42 4.24
C LEU A 93 9.04 -9.31 2.77
N ALA A 94 8.34 -10.04 1.90
CA ALA A 94 8.55 -9.97 0.44
C ALA A 94 8.41 -8.53 -0.08
N PHE A 95 7.37 -7.82 0.36
CA PHE A 95 7.18 -6.41 0.01
C PHE A 95 8.28 -5.51 0.55
N ASN A 96 8.70 -5.75 1.79
CA ASN A 96 9.71 -4.92 2.43
C ASN A 96 11.05 -5.00 1.71
N ILE A 97 11.41 -6.19 1.21
CA ILE A 97 12.60 -6.38 0.36
C ILE A 97 12.52 -5.51 -0.90
N GLY A 98 11.36 -5.49 -1.57
CA GLY A 98 11.11 -4.63 -2.73
C GLY A 98 11.14 -3.13 -2.38
N ASN A 99 10.59 -2.75 -1.23
CA ASN A 99 10.59 -1.36 -0.76
C ASN A 99 12.02 -0.88 -0.45
N VAL A 100 12.85 -1.70 0.21
CA VAL A 100 14.28 -1.37 0.42
C VAL A 100 14.97 -1.09 -0.92
N GLY A 101 14.69 -1.89 -1.95
CA GLY A 101 15.20 -1.65 -3.30
C GLY A 101 14.72 -0.34 -3.93
N GLY A 102 13.45 0.02 -3.72
CA GLY A 102 12.93 1.32 -4.14
C GLY A 102 13.59 2.51 -3.43
N ALA A 103 13.87 2.37 -2.14
CA ALA A 103 14.52 3.42 -1.35
C ALA A 103 15.98 3.62 -1.81
N ALA A 104 16.68 2.51 -2.06
CA ALA A 104 17.99 2.51 -2.67
C ALA A 104 18.01 3.17 -4.06
N MET A 105 17.00 2.89 -4.89
CA MET A 105 16.83 3.52 -6.21
C MET A 105 16.65 5.03 -6.08
N GLY A 106 15.88 5.50 -5.10
CA GLY A 106 15.72 6.94 -4.85
C GLY A 106 17.05 7.62 -4.55
N LEU A 107 17.87 7.04 -3.66
CA LEU A 107 19.19 7.57 -3.35
C LEU A 107 20.17 7.46 -4.52
N ASN A 108 20.09 6.41 -5.33
CA ASN A 108 20.87 6.29 -6.56
C ASN A 108 20.52 7.41 -7.55
N VAL A 109 19.23 7.66 -7.76
CA VAL A 109 18.77 8.72 -8.68
C VAL A 109 19.19 10.10 -8.18
N ILE A 110 19.06 10.38 -6.88
CA ILE A 110 19.36 11.71 -6.31
C ILE A 110 20.87 11.95 -6.21
N PHE A 111 21.62 11.00 -5.67
CA PHE A 111 23.02 11.18 -5.25
C PHE A 111 24.03 10.33 -6.04
N GLY A 112 23.58 9.45 -6.94
CA GLY A 112 24.48 8.56 -7.69
C GLY A 112 25.04 7.40 -6.87
N LEU A 113 24.52 7.13 -5.67
CA LEU A 113 24.99 6.05 -4.82
C LEU A 113 24.71 4.67 -5.43
N ASN A 114 25.60 3.70 -5.22
CA ASN A 114 25.29 2.32 -5.62
C ASN A 114 24.08 1.78 -4.82
N LEU A 115 23.36 0.81 -5.37
CA LEU A 115 22.11 0.33 -4.77
C LEU A 115 22.32 -0.34 -3.40
N LYS A 116 23.46 -0.99 -3.17
CA LYS A 116 23.76 -1.63 -1.87
C LYS A 116 23.95 -0.58 -0.76
N ALA A 117 24.76 0.45 -1.00
CA ALA A 117 24.94 1.55 -0.06
C ALA A 117 23.64 2.32 0.15
N GLY A 118 22.89 2.58 -0.92
CA GLY A 118 21.56 3.17 -0.84
C GLY A 118 20.63 2.37 0.07
N ALA A 119 20.58 1.05 -0.09
CA ALA A 119 19.76 0.17 0.75
C ALA A 119 20.16 0.23 2.24
N VAL A 120 21.47 0.21 2.54
CA VAL A 120 21.98 0.30 3.92
C VAL A 120 21.61 1.65 4.55
N ILE A 121 21.81 2.75 3.82
CA ILE A 121 21.50 4.11 4.30
C ILE A 121 19.98 4.24 4.53
N SER A 122 19.16 3.82 3.58
CA SER A 122 17.70 3.86 3.72
C SER A 122 17.22 2.99 4.88
N ALA A 123 17.78 1.80 5.06
CA ALA A 123 17.46 0.94 6.20
C ALA A 123 17.83 1.60 7.53
N ALA A 124 19.01 2.24 7.62
CA ALA A 124 19.44 2.98 8.80
C ALA A 124 18.48 4.14 9.13
N LEU A 125 18.04 4.89 8.12
CA LEU A 125 17.04 5.96 8.29
C LEU A 125 15.71 5.40 8.83
N CYS A 126 15.22 4.28 8.28
CA CYS A 126 14.01 3.64 8.77
C CYS A 126 14.17 3.11 10.21
N ILE A 127 15.31 2.49 10.53
CA ILE A 127 15.61 1.97 11.88
C ILE A 127 15.64 3.11 12.92
N ALA A 128 16.20 4.26 12.57
CA ALA A 128 16.26 5.42 13.46
C ALA A 128 14.87 5.87 13.96
N ILE A 129 13.83 5.68 13.15
CA ILE A 129 12.44 5.98 13.53
C ILE A 129 11.98 5.09 14.70
N PHE A 130 12.35 3.81 14.66
CA PHE A 130 11.95 2.81 15.66
C PHE A 130 12.82 2.80 16.92
N LEU A 131 13.97 3.50 16.89
CA LEU A 131 14.77 3.83 18.07
C LEU A 131 14.15 4.97 18.90
N SER A 132 13.23 5.75 18.33
CA SER A 132 12.54 6.82 19.05
C SER A 132 11.60 6.28 20.13
N LYS A 133 11.65 6.90 21.32
CA LYS A 133 10.70 6.64 22.42
C LYS A 133 9.25 6.97 22.02
N GLU A 134 9.06 7.89 21.07
CA GLU A 134 7.75 8.29 20.55
C GLU A 134 7.51 7.76 19.12
N MET A 135 7.87 6.49 18.87
CA MET A 135 7.83 5.88 17.53
C MET A 135 6.51 6.11 16.78
N GLY A 136 5.35 6.08 17.47
CA GLY A 136 4.05 6.27 16.84
C GLY A 136 3.92 7.67 16.24
N LYS A 137 4.33 8.70 16.98
CA LYS A 137 4.34 10.08 16.48
C LYS A 137 5.40 10.29 15.40
N ALA A 138 6.58 9.67 15.54
CA ALA A 138 7.65 9.76 14.56
C ALA A 138 7.21 9.16 13.21
N MET A 139 6.57 8.00 13.24
CA MET A 139 5.98 7.35 12.07
C MET A 139 4.87 8.19 11.45
N ASP A 140 3.92 8.69 12.26
CA ASP A 140 2.82 9.53 11.76
C ASP A 140 3.35 10.80 11.08
N LYS A 141 4.36 11.47 11.68
CA LYS A 141 4.97 12.67 11.09
C LYS A 141 5.71 12.36 9.80
N LEU A 142 6.46 11.26 9.76
CA LEU A 142 7.19 10.82 8.57
C LEU A 142 6.23 10.60 7.39
N THR A 143 5.17 9.81 7.59
CA THR A 143 4.25 9.44 6.51
C THR A 143 3.47 10.64 5.99
N VAL A 144 3.08 11.57 6.86
CA VAL A 144 2.42 12.82 6.46
C VAL A 144 3.36 13.71 5.66
N VAL A 145 4.58 13.96 6.13
CA VAL A 145 5.53 14.86 5.47
C VAL A 145 5.99 14.30 4.12
N LEU A 146 6.44 13.04 4.10
CA LEU A 146 6.88 12.40 2.86
C LEU A 146 5.72 12.22 1.88
N GLY A 147 4.53 11.87 2.38
CA GLY A 147 3.30 11.81 1.58
C GLY A 147 2.98 13.13 0.88
N ALA A 148 3.03 14.24 1.63
CA ALA A 148 2.79 15.57 1.08
C ALA A 148 3.83 15.97 0.01
N ILE A 149 5.12 15.72 0.28
CA ILE A 149 6.20 16.01 -0.68
C ILE A 149 5.97 15.25 -2.00
N MET A 150 5.64 13.96 -1.92
CA MET A 150 5.37 13.15 -3.12
C MET A 150 4.22 13.70 -3.94
N ILE A 151 3.10 14.04 -3.30
CA ILE A 151 1.92 14.57 -3.98
C ILE A 151 2.25 15.89 -4.68
N LEU A 152 2.97 16.81 -4.01
CA LEU A 152 3.34 18.09 -4.60
C LEU A 152 4.24 17.93 -5.84
N LEU A 153 5.26 17.07 -5.76
CA LEU A 153 6.17 16.84 -6.87
C LEU A 153 5.46 16.19 -8.06
N VAL A 154 4.61 15.20 -7.83
CA VAL A 154 3.86 14.54 -8.91
C VAL A 154 2.78 15.45 -9.47
N ALA A 155 2.12 16.28 -8.65
CA ALA A 155 1.20 17.31 -9.12
C ALA A 155 1.90 18.30 -10.05
N TYR A 156 3.10 18.77 -9.67
CA TYR A 156 3.89 19.64 -10.53
C TYR A 156 4.18 18.98 -11.89
N VAL A 157 4.64 17.71 -11.89
CA VAL A 157 4.91 16.97 -13.13
C VAL A 157 3.63 16.78 -13.94
N ALA A 158 2.49 16.48 -13.31
CA ALA A 158 1.21 16.33 -13.99
C ALA A 158 0.73 17.62 -14.66
N ILE A 159 1.03 18.78 -14.08
CA ILE A 159 0.66 20.09 -14.65
C ILE A 159 1.50 20.39 -15.88
N ILE A 160 2.83 20.23 -15.80
CA ILE A 160 3.74 20.58 -16.90
C ILE A 160 3.56 19.69 -18.13
N THR A 161 3.13 18.43 -17.94
CA THR A 161 2.90 17.49 -19.05
C THR A 161 1.65 17.82 -19.86
N LYS A 162 0.85 18.82 -19.44
CA LYS A 162 -0.41 19.25 -20.08
C LYS A 162 -1.27 18.06 -20.58
N PRO A 163 -1.62 17.13 -19.68
CA PRO A 163 -2.28 15.90 -20.09
C PRO A 163 -3.69 16.17 -20.61
N PRO A 164 -4.21 15.30 -21.49
CA PRO A 164 -5.56 15.43 -22.02
C PRO A 164 -6.58 15.05 -20.94
N VAL A 165 -6.83 15.95 -19.97
CA VAL A 165 -7.74 15.70 -18.84
C VAL A 165 -9.17 15.41 -19.31
N GLY A 166 -9.63 16.08 -20.37
CA GLY A 166 -10.94 15.81 -20.97
C GLY A 166 -11.09 14.37 -21.47
N LEU A 167 -10.05 13.84 -22.13
CA LEU A 167 -9.99 12.43 -22.54
C LEU A 167 -10.01 11.52 -21.31
N ALA A 168 -9.19 11.80 -20.29
CA ALA A 168 -9.14 11.01 -19.07
C ALA A 168 -10.52 10.94 -18.37
N LEU A 169 -11.22 12.07 -18.25
CA LEU A 169 -12.56 12.14 -17.67
C LEU A 169 -13.57 11.34 -18.49
N GLN A 170 -13.58 11.51 -19.82
CA GLN A 170 -14.47 10.76 -20.70
C GLN A 170 -14.22 9.25 -20.58
N ARG A 171 -12.95 8.82 -20.64
CA ARG A 171 -12.58 7.41 -20.55
C ARG A 171 -12.78 6.81 -19.17
N SER A 172 -12.84 7.61 -18.12
CA SER A 172 -13.14 7.11 -16.77
C SER A 172 -14.54 6.51 -16.65
N ILE A 173 -15.49 6.94 -17.51
CA ILE A 173 -16.88 6.46 -17.50
C ILE A 173 -17.18 5.65 -18.77
N MET A 174 -16.59 6.02 -19.91
CA MET A 174 -16.80 5.39 -21.21
C MET A 174 -15.47 4.93 -21.82
N PRO A 175 -14.86 3.85 -21.30
CA PRO A 175 -13.62 3.30 -21.86
C PRO A 175 -13.89 2.70 -23.24
N GLU A 176 -12.87 2.72 -24.10
CA GLU A 176 -12.92 2.05 -25.41
C GLU A 176 -12.77 0.53 -25.27
N LYS A 177 -11.86 0.10 -24.38
CA LYS A 177 -11.62 -1.31 -24.07
C LYS A 177 -11.63 -1.52 -22.57
N ILE A 178 -12.32 -2.57 -22.14
CA ILE A 178 -12.32 -3.01 -20.74
C ILE A 178 -11.43 -4.24 -20.62
N ASP A 179 -10.31 -4.07 -19.92
CA ASP A 179 -9.47 -5.18 -19.48
C ASP A 179 -9.52 -5.28 -17.96
N PHE A 180 -9.93 -6.44 -17.45
CA PHE A 180 -10.06 -6.69 -16.01
C PHE A 180 -8.71 -6.93 -15.34
N PHE A 181 -7.68 -7.33 -16.09
CA PHE A 181 -6.35 -7.60 -15.54
C PHE A 181 -5.72 -6.40 -14.80
N PRO A 182 -5.68 -5.17 -15.36
CA PRO A 182 -5.16 -4.02 -14.64
C PRO A 182 -6.03 -3.65 -13.43
N ILE A 183 -7.36 -3.86 -13.46
CA ILE A 183 -8.26 -3.56 -12.32
C ILE A 183 -7.87 -4.45 -11.14
N ILE A 184 -7.80 -5.75 -11.40
CA ILE A 184 -7.35 -6.78 -10.47
C ILE A 184 -5.99 -6.43 -9.86
N THR A 185 -5.04 -6.05 -10.72
CA THR A 185 -3.66 -5.77 -10.32
C THR A 185 -3.58 -4.54 -9.41
N LEU A 186 -4.34 -3.47 -9.73
CA LEU A 186 -4.37 -2.25 -8.92
C LEU A 186 -5.00 -2.47 -7.55
N VAL A 187 -6.07 -3.27 -7.46
CA VAL A 187 -6.70 -3.60 -6.18
C VAL A 187 -5.72 -4.36 -5.29
N GLY A 188 -5.10 -5.43 -5.81
CA GLY A 188 -4.09 -6.17 -5.06
C GLY A 188 -2.87 -5.32 -4.67
N GLY A 189 -2.46 -4.38 -5.51
CA GLY A 189 -1.36 -3.46 -5.20
C GLY A 189 -1.69 -2.38 -4.17
N THR A 190 -2.96 -1.99 -4.03
CA THR A 190 -3.39 -0.86 -3.18
C THR A 190 -3.89 -1.32 -1.81
N VAL A 191 -4.59 -2.46 -1.76
CA VAL A 191 -5.21 -3.03 -0.55
C VAL A 191 -4.77 -4.47 -0.31
N GLY A 192 -3.67 -4.91 -0.91
CA GLY A 192 -3.16 -6.27 -0.70
C GLY A 192 -2.33 -6.42 0.58
N GLY A 193 -2.34 -7.63 1.13
CA GLY A 193 -1.47 -8.05 2.24
C GLY A 193 -1.55 -7.12 3.45
N TYR A 194 -0.39 -6.65 3.91
CA TYR A 194 -0.28 -5.82 5.12
C TYR A 194 -0.95 -4.44 4.97
N ILE A 195 -1.07 -3.89 3.75
CA ILE A 195 -1.45 -2.49 3.53
C ILE A 195 -2.83 -2.21 4.11
N THR A 196 -3.77 -3.14 3.93
CA THR A 196 -5.14 -3.00 4.43
C THR A 196 -5.25 -2.93 5.94
N PHE A 197 -4.29 -3.51 6.67
CA PHE A 197 -4.32 -3.57 8.13
C PHE A 197 -3.54 -2.46 8.82
N SER A 198 -2.57 -1.86 8.12
CA SER A 198 -1.63 -0.88 8.66
C SER A 198 -2.29 0.23 9.49
N GLY A 199 -3.21 0.97 8.89
CA GLY A 199 -3.89 2.06 9.61
C GLY A 199 -4.93 1.57 10.62
N GLY A 200 -5.61 0.44 10.39
CA GLY A 200 -6.52 -0.16 11.37
C GLY A 200 -5.81 -0.56 12.68
N HIS A 201 -4.67 -1.24 12.56
CA HIS A 201 -3.83 -1.58 13.71
C HIS A 201 -3.21 -0.34 14.36
N ARG A 202 -2.89 0.69 13.57
CA ARG A 202 -2.42 1.98 14.10
C ARG A 202 -3.47 2.69 14.94
N LEU A 203 -4.75 2.62 14.55
CA LEU A 203 -5.87 3.16 15.33
C LEU A 203 -6.07 2.38 16.65
N ILE A 204 -5.92 1.05 16.64
CA ILE A 204 -5.90 0.24 17.87
C ILE A 204 -4.77 0.69 18.79
N ASP A 205 -3.55 0.84 18.27
CA ASP A 205 -2.40 1.31 19.06
C ASP A 205 -2.58 2.75 19.59
N ALA A 206 -3.45 3.54 18.95
CA ALA A 206 -3.82 4.89 19.43
C ALA A 206 -4.98 4.89 20.44
N GLY A 207 -5.59 3.74 20.72
CA GLY A 207 -6.79 3.62 21.57
C GLY A 207 -8.07 4.14 20.91
N ILE A 208 -8.11 4.27 19.58
CA ILE A 208 -9.30 4.68 18.82
C ILE A 208 -10.03 3.41 18.37
N THR A 209 -10.84 2.87 19.27
CA THR A 209 -11.59 1.61 19.09
C THR A 209 -13.02 1.78 19.60
N GLY A 210 -13.89 0.80 19.35
CA GLY A 210 -15.27 0.81 19.82
C GLY A 210 -16.27 1.37 18.81
N LYS A 211 -17.55 1.02 19.01
CA LYS A 211 -18.66 1.37 18.12
C LYS A 211 -18.89 2.88 18.04
N GLU A 212 -18.63 3.59 19.13
CA GLU A 212 -18.71 5.05 19.25
C GLU A 212 -17.74 5.78 18.31
N ASN A 213 -16.62 5.15 17.95
CA ASN A 213 -15.59 5.73 17.09
C ASN A 213 -15.75 5.37 15.61
N VAL A 214 -16.81 4.62 15.22
CA VAL A 214 -17.01 4.14 13.82
C VAL A 214 -16.96 5.27 12.81
N LYS A 215 -17.52 6.44 13.13
CA LYS A 215 -17.51 7.60 12.22
C LYS A 215 -16.09 8.09 11.95
N GLU A 216 -15.27 8.21 12.99
CA GLU A 216 -13.88 8.64 12.87
C GLU A 216 -13.00 7.58 12.19
N ILE A 217 -13.19 6.31 12.53
CA ILE A 217 -12.52 5.18 11.86
C ILE A 217 -12.83 5.19 10.36
N THR A 218 -14.11 5.38 9.99
CA THR A 218 -14.52 5.48 8.59
C THR A 218 -13.85 6.67 7.93
N LYS A 219 -13.93 7.85 8.54
CA LYS A 219 -13.33 9.08 8.00
C LYS A 219 -11.83 8.93 7.76
N SER A 220 -11.10 8.34 8.70
CA SER A 220 -9.66 8.07 8.56
C SER A 220 -9.38 7.07 7.44
N SER A 221 -10.15 5.97 7.35
CA SER A 221 -10.00 5.00 6.25
C SER A 221 -10.27 5.63 4.88
N THR A 222 -11.36 6.39 4.73
CA THR A 222 -11.71 7.08 3.49
C THR A 222 -10.68 8.14 3.13
N LEU A 223 -10.10 8.83 4.11
CA LEU A 223 -9.03 9.79 3.87
C LEU A 223 -7.77 9.11 3.32
N GLY A 224 -7.36 7.96 3.88
CA GLY A 224 -6.22 7.20 3.35
C GLY A 224 -6.44 6.77 1.90
N ILE A 225 -7.65 6.29 1.60
CA ILE A 225 -8.06 5.94 0.23
C ILE A 225 -8.00 7.17 -0.67
N ALA A 226 -8.55 8.31 -0.25
CA ALA A 226 -8.54 9.54 -1.04
C ALA A 226 -7.11 10.00 -1.35
N VAL A 227 -6.21 10.00 -0.35
CA VAL A 227 -4.80 10.39 -0.53
C VAL A 227 -4.10 9.47 -1.55
N SER A 228 -4.25 8.16 -1.43
CA SER A 228 -3.68 7.19 -2.39
C SER A 228 -4.28 7.34 -3.80
N SER A 229 -5.58 7.65 -3.89
CA SER A 229 -6.30 7.84 -5.14
C SER A 229 -5.88 9.11 -5.86
N ILE A 230 -5.72 10.22 -5.12
CA ILE A 230 -5.21 11.49 -5.65
C ILE A 230 -3.82 11.27 -6.23
N MET A 231 -2.94 10.60 -5.49
CA MET A 231 -1.60 10.27 -5.98
C MET A 231 -1.66 9.43 -7.28
N ARG A 232 -2.58 8.46 -7.36
CA ARG A 232 -2.75 7.60 -8.55
C ARG A 232 -3.18 8.41 -9.75
N ILE A 233 -4.17 9.29 -9.57
CA ILE A 233 -4.70 10.15 -10.62
C ILE A 233 -3.63 11.14 -11.10
N LEU A 234 -2.90 11.80 -10.19
CA LEU A 234 -1.83 12.72 -10.56
C LEU A 234 -0.72 12.02 -11.35
N LEU A 235 -0.28 10.85 -10.89
CA LEU A 235 0.74 10.10 -11.59
C LEU A 235 0.25 9.59 -12.95
N PHE A 236 -0.98 9.10 -13.03
CA PHE A 236 -1.62 8.72 -14.28
C PHE A 236 -1.64 9.89 -15.26
N LEU A 237 -2.09 11.06 -14.82
CA LEU A 237 -2.14 12.26 -15.65
C LEU A 237 -0.73 12.67 -16.11
N ALA A 238 0.26 12.67 -15.22
CA ALA A 238 1.66 12.93 -15.57
C ALA A 238 2.16 12.00 -16.69
N VAL A 239 1.93 10.69 -16.56
CA VAL A 239 2.36 9.71 -17.57
C VAL A 239 1.52 9.82 -18.85
N LEU A 240 0.22 10.06 -18.73
CA LEU A 240 -0.69 10.17 -19.87
C LEU A 240 -0.29 11.36 -20.76
N GLY A 241 0.08 12.50 -20.18
CA GLY A 241 0.55 13.64 -20.94
C GLY A 241 1.80 13.31 -21.76
N VAL A 242 2.75 12.59 -21.18
CA VAL A 242 3.97 12.14 -21.89
C VAL A 242 3.64 11.17 -23.04
N VAL A 243 2.81 10.16 -22.77
CA VAL A 243 2.47 9.11 -23.74
C VAL A 243 1.57 9.65 -24.87
N CYS A 244 0.60 10.49 -24.55
CA CYS A 244 -0.26 11.12 -25.56
C CYS A 244 0.48 12.15 -26.42
N ALA A 245 1.58 12.71 -25.93
CA ALA A 245 2.50 13.52 -26.75
C ALA A 245 3.38 12.69 -27.71
N GLY A 246 3.17 11.37 -27.79
CA GLY A 246 3.86 10.48 -28.73
C GLY A 246 5.17 9.89 -28.19
N ASN A 247 5.52 10.13 -26.93
CA ASN A 247 6.73 9.58 -26.33
C ASN A 247 6.51 8.14 -25.86
N LYS A 248 7.56 7.33 -25.97
CA LYS A 248 7.61 5.96 -25.45
C LYS A 248 8.39 5.94 -24.14
N LEU A 249 7.89 5.19 -23.15
CA LEU A 249 8.57 5.04 -21.88
C LEU A 249 9.73 4.03 -22.01
N ASP A 250 10.74 4.18 -21.17
CA ASP A 250 11.81 3.20 -21.04
C ASP A 250 11.27 1.97 -20.28
N PRO A 251 11.22 0.77 -20.89
CA PRO A 251 10.73 -0.43 -20.23
C PRO A 251 11.51 -0.81 -18.97
N ALA A 252 12.78 -0.40 -18.84
CA ALA A 252 13.60 -0.69 -17.66
C ALA A 252 13.16 0.12 -16.44
N ASN A 253 12.67 1.35 -16.65
CA ASN A 253 12.11 2.19 -15.59
C ASN A 253 11.06 3.17 -16.14
N PRO A 254 9.83 2.69 -16.44
CA PRO A 254 8.78 3.51 -17.03
C PRO A 254 8.47 4.78 -16.23
N PRO A 255 8.30 4.75 -14.88
CA PRO A 255 8.00 5.97 -14.15
C PRO A 255 9.17 6.97 -14.17
N ALA A 256 10.43 6.53 -14.07
CA ALA A 256 11.56 7.45 -14.15
C ALA A 256 11.65 8.13 -15.51
N SER A 257 11.42 7.38 -16.59
CA SER A 257 11.44 7.93 -17.95
C SER A 257 10.32 8.94 -18.18
N ALA A 258 9.10 8.71 -17.68
CA ALA A 258 8.01 9.66 -17.78
C ALA A 258 8.36 11.01 -17.14
N PHE A 259 8.92 10.98 -15.92
CA PHE A 259 9.36 12.21 -15.24
C PHE A 259 10.51 12.89 -15.98
N LYS A 260 11.47 12.11 -16.49
CA LYS A 260 12.61 12.64 -17.24
C LYS A 260 12.18 13.28 -18.57
N ILE A 261 11.22 12.69 -19.28
CA ILE A 261 10.68 13.26 -20.52
C ILE A 261 9.91 14.55 -20.20
N ALA A 262 9.15 14.57 -19.11
CA ALA A 262 8.35 15.73 -18.70
C ALA A 262 9.19 16.97 -18.32
N ALA A 263 10.30 16.78 -17.59
CA ALA A 263 11.07 17.89 -16.99
C ALA A 263 12.60 17.72 -17.07
N GLY A 264 13.09 16.91 -18.01
CA GLY A 264 14.53 16.65 -18.16
C GLY A 264 15.15 16.04 -16.90
N ASN A 265 16.39 16.42 -16.60
CA ASN A 265 17.11 15.91 -15.43
C ASN A 265 16.49 16.32 -14.10
N ILE A 266 15.83 17.48 -14.03
CA ILE A 266 15.09 17.90 -12.82
C ILE A 266 13.93 16.93 -12.57
N GLY A 267 13.18 16.57 -13.61
CA GLY A 267 12.14 15.55 -13.53
C GLY A 267 12.67 14.21 -13.04
N TYR A 268 13.81 13.75 -13.58
CA TYR A 268 14.47 12.53 -13.11
C TYR A 268 14.81 12.61 -11.61
N LYS A 269 15.31 13.75 -11.11
CA LYS A 269 15.55 13.95 -9.67
C LYS A 269 14.27 13.98 -8.85
N PHE A 270 13.18 14.58 -9.35
CA PHE A 270 11.86 14.50 -8.72
C PHE A 270 11.37 13.06 -8.60
N PHE A 271 11.54 12.25 -9.63
CA PHE A 271 11.27 10.81 -9.54
C PHE A 271 12.08 10.18 -8.40
N GLY A 272 13.38 10.48 -8.30
CA GLY A 272 14.24 9.98 -7.22
C GLY A 272 13.72 10.32 -5.82
N VAL A 273 13.25 11.55 -5.62
CA VAL A 273 12.63 11.97 -4.34
C VAL A 273 11.32 11.22 -4.11
N VAL A 274 10.48 11.08 -5.14
CA VAL A 274 9.18 10.41 -5.03
C VAL A 274 9.34 8.91 -4.72
N ILE A 275 10.16 8.18 -5.48
CA ILE A 275 10.39 6.74 -5.25
C ILE A 275 11.06 6.51 -3.89
N GLY A 276 12.00 7.38 -3.49
CA GLY A 276 12.68 7.29 -2.20
C GLY A 276 11.72 7.52 -1.03
N ALA A 277 10.92 8.58 -1.09
CA ALA A 277 9.90 8.89 -0.09
C ALA A 277 8.87 7.75 0.04
N ALA A 278 8.31 7.31 -1.10
CA ALA A 278 7.35 6.21 -1.22
C ALA A 278 7.87 4.93 -0.54
N ALA A 279 9.09 4.56 -0.93
CA ALA A 279 9.74 3.38 -0.45
C ALA A 279 10.06 3.44 1.05
N ILE A 280 10.60 4.55 1.57
CA ILE A 280 10.89 4.72 3.00
C ILE A 280 9.60 4.57 3.82
N THR A 281 8.52 5.25 3.42
CA THR A 281 7.23 5.13 4.11
C THR A 281 6.66 3.72 4.06
N SER A 282 6.81 3.04 2.92
CA SER A 282 6.38 1.64 2.76
C SER A 282 7.25 0.65 3.53
N VAL A 283 8.55 0.93 3.74
CA VAL A 283 9.41 0.10 4.59
C VAL A 283 8.92 0.11 6.03
N VAL A 284 8.66 1.32 6.53
CA VAL A 284 8.13 1.54 7.89
C VAL A 284 6.76 0.89 8.04
N GLY A 285 5.85 1.09 7.08
CA GLY A 285 4.51 0.53 7.10
C GLY A 285 4.50 -1.00 7.04
N ALA A 286 5.31 -1.61 6.17
CA ALA A 286 5.39 -3.07 6.03
C ALA A 286 5.93 -3.71 7.31
N ALA A 287 7.02 -3.18 7.87
CA ALA A 287 7.65 -3.73 9.05
C ALA A 287 6.77 -3.57 10.30
N TYR A 288 6.21 -2.38 10.52
CA TYR A 288 5.26 -2.13 11.61
C TYR A 288 4.06 -3.09 11.53
N THR A 289 3.41 -3.15 10.38
CA THR A 289 2.18 -3.94 10.26
C THR A 289 2.48 -5.42 10.41
N SER A 290 3.54 -5.94 9.77
CA SER A 290 3.90 -7.36 9.88
C SER A 290 4.17 -7.78 11.32
N VAL A 291 4.92 -6.98 12.08
CA VAL A 291 5.16 -7.28 13.50
C VAL A 291 3.89 -7.15 14.33
N SER A 292 3.00 -6.20 14.02
CA SER A 292 1.73 -6.05 14.74
C SER A 292 0.83 -7.30 14.70
N PHE A 293 0.94 -8.11 13.65
CA PHE A 293 0.26 -9.40 13.55
C PHE A 293 0.86 -10.48 14.47
N LEU A 294 2.12 -10.33 14.87
CA LEU A 294 2.85 -11.29 15.71
C LEU A 294 2.78 -10.93 17.20
N ARG A 295 2.39 -9.70 17.55
CA ARG A 295 2.38 -9.19 18.94
C ARG A 295 1.54 -10.05 19.87
N THR A 296 0.32 -10.42 19.47
CA THR A 296 -0.59 -11.20 20.33
C THR A 296 -0.27 -12.70 20.37
N LEU A 297 0.57 -13.17 19.44
CA LEU A 297 1.02 -14.56 19.39
C LEU A 297 2.28 -14.81 20.24
N SER A 298 3.02 -13.76 20.61
CA SER A 298 4.21 -13.86 21.44
C SER A 298 4.37 -12.67 22.37
N LYS A 299 4.29 -12.94 23.69
CA LYS A 299 4.54 -11.92 24.74
C LYS A 299 5.92 -11.27 24.61
N SER A 300 6.91 -11.99 24.09
CA SER A 300 8.26 -11.45 23.83
C SER A 300 8.25 -10.41 22.71
N ILE A 301 7.47 -10.67 21.65
CA ILE A 301 7.30 -9.76 20.52
C ILE A 301 6.55 -8.51 20.97
N ASP A 302 5.45 -8.65 21.72
CA ASP A 302 4.69 -7.49 22.19
C ASP A 302 5.51 -6.55 23.07
N LYS A 303 6.25 -7.10 24.05
CA LYS A 303 7.13 -6.32 24.95
C LYS A 303 8.29 -5.64 24.23
N ASN A 304 8.75 -6.19 23.11
CA ASN A 304 9.92 -5.71 22.37
C ASN A 304 9.58 -5.35 20.91
N ALA A 305 8.35 -4.87 20.64
CA ALA A 305 7.85 -4.69 19.28
C ALA A 305 8.82 -3.90 18.38
N ASN A 306 9.42 -2.83 18.90
CA ASN A 306 10.38 -2.01 18.16
C ASN A 306 11.61 -2.82 17.72
N LYS A 307 12.15 -3.68 18.59
CA LYS A 307 13.31 -4.52 18.26
C LYS A 307 12.97 -5.51 17.16
N TRP A 308 11.77 -6.07 17.19
CA TRP A 308 11.29 -6.99 16.14
C TRP A 308 11.02 -6.26 14.83
N ILE A 309 10.54 -5.02 14.87
CA ILE A 309 10.38 -4.19 13.66
C ILE A 309 11.76 -3.87 13.06
N ILE A 310 12.73 -3.50 13.89
CA ILE A 310 14.12 -3.28 13.46
C ILE A 310 14.70 -4.56 12.86
N ALA A 311 14.51 -5.71 13.51
CA ALA A 311 14.95 -7.01 12.98
C ALA A 311 14.30 -7.32 11.62
N PHE A 312 13.01 -7.04 11.47
CA PHE A 312 12.29 -7.22 10.21
C PHE A 312 12.87 -6.37 9.08
N ILE A 313 13.19 -5.09 9.35
CA ILE A 313 13.87 -4.21 8.39
C ILE A 313 15.24 -4.79 8.06
N LEU A 314 16.07 -5.12 9.05
CA LEU A 314 17.41 -5.67 8.85
C LEU A 314 17.38 -6.95 7.99
N VAL A 315 16.50 -7.90 8.30
CA VAL A 315 16.37 -9.14 7.53
C VAL A 315 15.98 -8.84 6.08
N SER A 316 14.99 -7.97 5.86
CA SER A 316 14.59 -7.58 4.50
C SER A 316 15.72 -6.89 3.72
N THR A 317 16.52 -6.06 4.39
CA THR A 317 17.67 -5.37 3.79
C THR A 317 18.81 -6.34 3.47
N ILE A 318 19.11 -7.28 4.36
CA ILE A 318 20.12 -8.31 4.12
C ILE A 318 19.71 -9.15 2.90
N ILE A 319 18.47 -9.63 2.84
CA ILE A 319 17.95 -10.41 1.71
C ILE A 319 18.05 -9.61 0.41
N PHE A 320 17.72 -8.30 0.43
CA PHE A 320 17.87 -7.43 -0.72
C PHE A 320 19.33 -7.37 -1.22
N ILE A 321 20.27 -7.14 -0.30
CA ILE A 321 21.70 -6.96 -0.62
C ILE A 321 22.34 -8.26 -1.13
N THR A 322 21.90 -9.42 -0.64
CA THR A 322 22.46 -10.73 -1.01
C THR A 322 21.86 -11.28 -2.31
N ILE A 323 20.53 -11.20 -2.51
CA ILE A 323 19.87 -11.77 -3.69
C ILE A 323 20.03 -10.86 -4.93
N GLY A 324 20.02 -9.54 -4.77
CA GLY A 324 20.33 -8.61 -5.86
C GLY A 324 19.33 -8.55 -7.02
N GLN A 325 18.08 -9.01 -6.84
CA GLN A 325 17.04 -8.98 -7.89
C GLN A 325 15.75 -8.24 -7.44
N PRO A 326 15.79 -6.89 -7.34
CA PRO A 326 14.67 -6.08 -6.85
C PRO A 326 13.36 -6.38 -7.61
N VAL A 327 13.44 -6.55 -8.93
CA VAL A 327 12.27 -6.70 -9.80
C VAL A 327 11.56 -8.05 -9.59
N LYS A 328 12.30 -9.17 -9.56
CA LYS A 328 11.69 -10.49 -9.32
C LYS A 328 11.07 -10.58 -7.92
N LEU A 329 11.74 -10.00 -6.93
CA LEU A 329 11.26 -9.95 -5.55
C LEU A 329 9.99 -9.10 -5.43
N LEU A 330 9.90 -7.96 -6.13
CA LEU A 330 8.69 -7.14 -6.22
C LEU A 330 7.51 -7.87 -6.88
N ILE A 331 7.75 -8.66 -7.93
CA ILE A 331 6.71 -9.44 -8.62
C ILE A 331 6.17 -10.56 -7.72
N LEU A 332 7.07 -11.33 -7.10
CA LEU A 332 6.71 -12.37 -6.13
C LEU A 332 5.93 -11.79 -4.95
N ALA A 333 6.41 -10.68 -4.40
CA ALA A 333 5.73 -9.96 -3.33
C ALA A 333 4.30 -9.57 -3.75
N GLY A 334 4.16 -8.84 -4.87
CA GLY A 334 2.87 -8.40 -5.39
C GLY A 334 1.87 -9.54 -5.58
N SER A 335 2.35 -10.67 -6.09
CA SER A 335 1.55 -11.88 -6.30
C SER A 335 1.05 -12.47 -4.97
N LEU A 336 1.92 -12.56 -3.96
CA LEU A 336 1.56 -13.03 -2.62
C LEU A 336 0.53 -12.12 -1.96
N ASN A 337 0.66 -10.79 -2.05
CA ASN A 337 -0.34 -9.89 -1.47
C ASN A 337 -1.70 -9.94 -2.15
N GLY A 338 -1.73 -10.16 -3.47
CA GLY A 338 -2.97 -10.38 -4.22
C GLY A 338 -3.75 -11.60 -3.71
N LEU A 339 -3.06 -12.62 -3.21
CA LEU A 339 -3.66 -13.82 -2.60
C LEU A 339 -4.07 -13.63 -1.14
N ILE A 340 -3.33 -12.80 -0.38
CA ILE A 340 -3.63 -12.57 1.03
C ILE A 340 -4.93 -11.77 1.20
N LEU A 341 -5.21 -10.84 0.29
CA LEU A 341 -6.43 -10.02 0.35
C LEU A 341 -7.74 -10.82 0.39
N PRO A 342 -8.05 -11.72 -0.57
CA PRO A 342 -9.33 -12.44 -0.57
C PRO A 342 -9.53 -13.27 0.70
N ILE A 343 -8.46 -13.91 1.20
CA ILE A 343 -8.52 -14.69 2.42
C ILE A 343 -8.83 -13.79 3.62
N THR A 344 -8.02 -12.75 3.81
CA THR A 344 -8.12 -11.90 5.00
C THR A 344 -9.38 -11.02 4.98
N LEU A 345 -9.80 -10.52 3.83
CA LEU A 345 -11.06 -9.79 3.69
C LEU A 345 -12.27 -10.68 3.91
N ALA A 346 -12.28 -11.91 3.40
CA ALA A 346 -13.38 -12.86 3.66
C ALA A 346 -13.56 -13.12 5.16
N ILE A 347 -12.45 -13.30 5.89
CA ILE A 347 -12.47 -13.46 7.35
C ILE A 347 -13.05 -12.20 8.02
N MET A 348 -12.64 -10.99 7.60
CA MET A 348 -13.20 -9.74 8.14
C MET A 348 -14.69 -9.58 7.83
N LEU A 349 -15.16 -10.02 6.66
CA LEU A 349 -16.59 -9.97 6.30
C LEU A 349 -17.42 -10.91 7.17
N VAL A 350 -16.95 -12.14 7.41
CA VAL A 350 -17.60 -13.06 8.35
C VAL A 350 -17.60 -12.49 9.77
N ALA A 351 -16.48 -11.90 10.21
CA ALA A 351 -16.38 -11.24 11.51
C ALA A 351 -17.34 -10.06 11.65
N SER A 352 -17.62 -9.34 10.55
CA SER A 352 -18.46 -8.13 10.55
C SER A 352 -19.91 -8.37 10.98
N VAL A 353 -20.39 -9.61 10.88
CA VAL A 353 -21.75 -10.02 11.27
C VAL A 353 -21.76 -10.93 12.51
N ASN A 354 -20.59 -11.25 13.07
CA ASN A 354 -20.47 -12.11 14.24
C ASN A 354 -20.64 -11.30 15.54
N LYS A 355 -21.72 -11.53 16.27
CA LYS A 355 -22.04 -10.83 17.53
C LYS A 355 -20.96 -10.98 18.61
N ASN A 356 -20.23 -12.09 18.63
CA ASN A 356 -19.13 -12.29 19.59
C ASN A 356 -17.92 -11.40 19.30
N ILE A 357 -17.84 -10.81 18.11
CA ILE A 357 -16.73 -9.97 17.65
C ILE A 357 -17.13 -8.51 17.63
N VAL A 358 -18.25 -8.18 17.00
CA VAL A 358 -18.69 -6.79 16.80
C VAL A 358 -19.80 -6.33 17.75
N GLY A 359 -20.31 -7.22 18.62
CA GLY A 359 -21.39 -6.92 19.56
C GLY A 359 -22.65 -6.46 18.84
N ASP A 360 -23.24 -5.35 19.31
CA ASP A 360 -24.45 -4.74 18.75
C ASP A 360 -24.19 -3.80 17.56
N TYR A 361 -23.00 -3.82 16.98
CA TYR A 361 -22.72 -3.07 15.76
C TYR A 361 -23.41 -3.72 14.57
N LYS A 362 -24.17 -2.91 13.82
CA LYS A 362 -24.80 -3.33 12.56
C LYS A 362 -23.92 -2.91 11.39
N HIS A 363 -23.28 -3.88 10.76
CA HIS A 363 -22.47 -3.64 9.58
C HIS A 363 -23.36 -3.28 8.37
N PRO A 364 -23.08 -2.21 7.61
CA PRO A 364 -23.90 -1.85 6.46
C PRO A 364 -23.87 -2.89 5.34
N ILE A 365 -25.05 -3.26 4.82
CA ILE A 365 -25.20 -4.30 3.79
C ILE A 365 -24.45 -3.93 2.51
N TRP A 366 -24.47 -2.67 2.09
CA TRP A 366 -23.77 -2.24 0.88
C TRP A 366 -22.24 -2.42 0.98
N LEU A 367 -21.67 -2.23 2.18
CA LEU A 367 -20.25 -2.53 2.42
C LEU A 367 -20.00 -4.03 2.33
N LEU A 368 -20.85 -4.85 2.94
CA LEU A 368 -20.73 -6.30 2.88
C LEU A 368 -20.74 -6.80 1.43
N VAL A 369 -21.70 -6.35 0.62
CA VAL A 369 -21.85 -6.71 -0.80
C VAL A 369 -20.61 -6.30 -1.60
N LEU A 370 -20.15 -5.05 -1.45
CA LEU A 370 -18.91 -4.61 -2.11
C LEU A 370 -17.70 -5.43 -1.66
N GLY A 371 -17.61 -5.77 -0.37
CA GLY A 371 -16.55 -6.62 0.16
C GLY A 371 -16.56 -8.01 -0.48
N ILE A 372 -17.74 -8.64 -0.63
CA ILE A 372 -17.89 -9.94 -1.28
C ILE A 372 -17.42 -9.86 -2.74
N ILE A 373 -17.81 -8.82 -3.48
CA ILE A 373 -17.36 -8.60 -4.86
C ILE A 373 -15.82 -8.52 -4.90
N VAL A 374 -15.21 -7.77 -3.99
CA VAL A 374 -13.75 -7.65 -3.92
C VAL A 374 -13.08 -8.99 -3.60
N VAL A 375 -13.64 -9.79 -2.69
CA VAL A 375 -13.14 -11.14 -2.38
C VAL A 375 -13.15 -12.00 -3.64
N LEU A 376 -14.27 -12.03 -4.39
CA LEU A 376 -14.38 -12.85 -5.60
C LEU A 376 -13.38 -12.43 -6.68
N ILE A 377 -13.28 -11.12 -6.95
CA ILE A 377 -12.33 -10.56 -7.92
C ILE A 377 -10.89 -10.86 -7.50
N SER A 378 -10.56 -10.65 -6.22
CA SER A 378 -9.19 -10.85 -5.71
C SER A 378 -8.82 -12.33 -5.60
N ALA A 379 -9.79 -13.23 -5.36
CA ALA A 379 -9.56 -14.67 -5.37
C ALA A 379 -9.25 -15.16 -6.78
N TYR A 380 -10.03 -14.73 -7.78
CA TYR A 380 -9.76 -15.02 -9.19
C TYR A 380 -8.38 -14.50 -9.62
N ALA A 381 -8.08 -13.25 -9.26
CA ALA A 381 -6.79 -12.61 -9.48
C ALA A 381 -5.61 -13.39 -8.91
N GLY A 382 -5.69 -13.71 -7.61
CA GLY A 382 -4.65 -14.43 -6.90
C GLY A 382 -4.42 -15.82 -7.50
N GLY A 383 -5.50 -16.55 -7.81
CA GLY A 383 -5.42 -17.85 -8.47
C GLY A 383 -4.68 -17.79 -9.81
N LYS A 384 -4.99 -16.80 -10.66
CA LYS A 384 -4.28 -16.58 -11.92
C LYS A 384 -2.81 -16.20 -11.71
N SER A 385 -2.52 -15.40 -10.69
CA SER A 385 -1.15 -15.00 -10.33
C SER A 385 -0.29 -16.21 -9.95
N LEU A 386 -0.82 -17.15 -9.16
CA LEU A 386 -0.12 -18.39 -8.79
C LEU A 386 0.23 -19.26 -10.01
N MET A 387 -0.67 -19.33 -11.00
CA MET A 387 -0.41 -20.05 -12.24
C MET A 387 0.75 -19.40 -13.03
N GLY A 388 0.87 -18.07 -13.00
CA GLY A 388 1.96 -17.34 -13.63
C GLY A 388 3.33 -17.51 -12.93
N ILE A 389 3.35 -17.75 -11.61
CA ILE A 389 4.60 -17.96 -10.86
C ILE A 389 5.29 -19.27 -11.29
N LYS A 390 4.56 -20.29 -11.73
CA LYS A 390 5.18 -21.51 -12.28
C LYS A 390 6.12 -21.20 -13.46
N ASN A 391 5.85 -20.13 -14.21
CA ASN A 391 6.67 -19.73 -15.36
C ASN A 391 7.89 -18.86 -14.99
N LEU A 392 8.05 -18.46 -13.72
CA LEU A 392 9.19 -17.67 -13.24
C LEU A 392 10.40 -18.54 -12.82
N PHE A 393 10.16 -19.84 -12.64
CA PHE A 393 11.15 -20.83 -12.18
C PHE A 393 11.44 -21.92 -13.22
N ILE A 394 10.95 -21.74 -14.45
CA ILE A 394 11.23 -22.60 -15.62
C ILE A 394 12.14 -21.83 -16.57
#